data_AF-X1RN13-F1
#
_entry.id   AF-X1RN13-F1
#
_cell.length_a   1.000
_cell.length_b   1.000
_cell.length_c   1.000
_cell.angle_alpha   90.00
_cell.angle_beta   90.00
_cell.angle_gamma   90.00
#
_symmetry.space_group_name_H-M   'P 1'
#
loop_
_entity.id
_entity.type
_entity.pdbx_description
1 polymer ?
#
loop_
_entity_poly.entity_id
_entity_poly.type
_entity_poly.pdbx_seq_one_letter_code
_entity_poly.pdbx_strand_id
1 'polypeptide(L)' 'MKNILVKNIRKLSGLDTKEKAILLLLGTHFEGETPQLSELVKYSKMDQRIVKEAIKGLKKKGFKVDIKVRKKAK' A
#
# COMPACT_ATOMS: atom_id res chain seq x y z
N MET A 1 16.57 1.85 -8.34
CA MET A 1 15.58 2.32 -7.33
C MET A 1 15.77 1.52 -6.05
N LYS A 2 15.65 2.13 -4.86
CA LYS A 2 15.75 1.41 -3.58
C LYS A 2 14.35 0.99 -3.11
N ASN A 3 14.12 -0.31 -2.93
CA ASN A 3 12.86 -0.96 -2.51
C ASN A 3 12.22 -0.27 -1.30
N ILE A 4 10.89 -0.13 -1.29
CA ILE A 4 10.13 0.55 -0.23
C ILE A 4 10.28 -0.14 1.14
N LEU A 5 10.44 -1.46 1.17
CA LEU A 5 10.63 -2.24 2.40
C LEU A 5 12.00 -1.94 3.00
N VAL A 6 13.05 -2.01 2.18
CA VAL A 6 14.44 -1.75 2.62
C VAL A 6 14.59 -0.33 3.17
N LYS A 7 13.97 0.66 2.52
CA LYS A 7 13.99 2.07 2.99
C LYS A 7 13.31 2.27 4.34
N ASN A 8 12.36 1.42 4.70
CA ASN A 8 11.49 1.63 5.86
C ASN A 8 11.58 0.49 6.89
N ILE A 9 12.61 -0.36 6.84
CA ILE A 9 12.69 -1.58 7.65
C ILE A 9 12.50 -1.34 9.15
N ARG A 10 13.07 -0.25 9.69
CA ARG A 10 12.93 0.14 11.11
C ARG A 10 11.52 0.60 11.50
N LYS A 11 10.73 1.06 10.53
CA LYS A 11 9.35 1.54 10.75
C LYS A 11 8.33 0.41 10.62
N LEU A 12 8.71 -0.76 10.10
CA LEU A 12 7.81 -1.90 9.90
C LEU A 12 7.22 -2.43 11.21
N SER A 13 7.96 -2.33 12.33
CA SER A 13 7.48 -2.76 13.64
C SER A 13 6.24 -1.99 14.11
N GLY A 14 6.11 -0.71 13.72
CA GLY A 14 4.98 0.16 14.07
C GLY A 14 3.76 0.02 13.15
N LEU A 15 3.77 -0.92 12.20
CA LEU A 15 2.67 -1.17 11.29
C LEU A 15 1.72 -2.25 11.84
N ASP A 16 0.43 -2.03 11.64
CA ASP A 16 -0.57 -3.07 11.89
C ASP A 16 -0.57 -4.13 10.79
N THR A 17 -1.37 -5.18 10.96
CA THR A 17 -1.39 -6.33 10.03
C THR A 17 -1.79 -5.93 8.60
N LYS A 18 -2.78 -5.03 8.45
CA LYS A 18 -3.26 -4.61 7.13
C LYS A 18 -2.26 -3.68 6.43
N GLU A 19 -1.65 -2.77 7.17
CA GLU A 19 -0.58 -1.90 6.68
C GLU A 19 0.64 -2.71 6.24
N LYS A 20 1.06 -3.72 7.03
CA LYS A 20 2.15 -4.64 6.66
C LYS A 20 1.84 -5.39 5.37
N ALA A 21 0.65 -5.95 5.24
CA ALA A 21 0.24 -6.69 4.05
C ALA A 21 0.26 -5.81 2.80
N ILE A 22 -0.31 -4.61 2.86
CA ILE A 22 -0.31 -3.67 1.72
C ILE A 22 1.11 -3.20 1.40
N LEU A 23 1.92 -2.88 2.40
CA LEU A 23 3.30 -2.44 2.17
C LEU A 23 4.16 -3.55 1.56
N LEU A 24 3.98 -4.80 2.00
CA LEU A 24 4.65 -5.96 1.43
C LEU A 24 4.28 -6.10 -0.05
N LEU A 25 2.99 -6.07 -0.36
CA LEU A 25 2.49 -6.18 -1.74
C LEU A 25 3.05 -5.07 -2.65
N LEU A 26 3.13 -3.83 -2.14
CA LEU A 26 3.74 -2.71 -2.87
C LEU A 26 5.25 -2.88 -3.07
N GLY A 27 5.94 -3.48 -2.09
CA GLY A 27 7.38 -3.68 -2.14
C GLY A 27 7.85 -4.96 -2.83
N THR A 28 6.94 -5.86 -3.20
CA THR A 28 7.27 -7.11 -3.89
C THR A 28 6.59 -7.19 -5.25
N HIS A 29 5.26 -7.19 -5.27
CA HIS A 29 4.49 -7.40 -6.50
C HIS A 29 4.44 -6.16 -7.40
N PHE A 30 4.38 -4.97 -6.80
CA PHE A 30 4.30 -3.69 -7.53
C PHE A 30 5.57 -2.85 -7.39
N GLU A 31 6.73 -3.48 -7.19
CA GLU A 31 7.97 -2.74 -6.99
C GLU A 31 8.29 -1.86 -8.21
N GLY A 32 8.37 -0.54 -7.99
CA GLY A 32 8.63 0.44 -9.05
C GLY A 32 7.40 0.87 -9.84
N GLU A 33 6.21 0.35 -9.50
CA GLU A 33 4.96 0.66 -10.18
C GLU A 33 4.03 1.53 -9.33
N THR A 34 2.96 2.04 -9.94
CA THR A 34 1.88 2.78 -9.26
C THR A 34 0.56 2.04 -9.47
N PRO A 35 0.23 1.06 -8.60
CA PRO A 35 -0.94 0.21 -8.78
C PRO A 35 -2.24 0.97 -8.59
N GLN A 36 -3.31 0.46 -9.19
CA GLN A 36 -4.67 0.90 -8.94
C GLN A 36 -5.19 0.33 -7.62
N LEU A 37 -6.10 1.07 -6.97
CA LEU A 37 -6.77 0.58 -5.76
C LEU A 37 -7.46 -0.78 -5.98
N SER A 38 -8.06 -1.00 -7.14
CA SER A 38 -8.71 -2.28 -7.50
C SER A 38 -7.72 -3.43 -7.58
N GLU A 39 -6.49 -3.19 -8.01
CA GLU A 39 -5.43 -4.21 -8.05
C GLU A 39 -5.01 -4.56 -6.64
N LEU A 40 -4.82 -3.57 -5.77
CA LEU A 40 -4.51 -3.82 -4.36
C LEU A 40 -5.62 -4.64 -3.68
N VAL A 41 -6.90 -4.34 -3.94
CA VAL A 41 -8.03 -5.14 -3.46
C VAL A 41 -7.96 -6.59 -3.97
N LYS A 42 -7.75 -6.76 -5.29
CA LYS A 42 -7.67 -8.08 -5.93
C LYS A 42 -6.54 -8.95 -5.35
N TYR A 43 -5.33 -8.40 -5.23
CA TYR A 43 -4.16 -9.15 -4.82
C TYR A 43 -4.03 -9.32 -3.30
N SER A 44 -4.51 -8.36 -2.51
CA SER A 44 -4.57 -8.51 -1.05
C SER A 44 -5.72 -9.40 -0.58
N LYS A 45 -6.73 -9.64 -1.43
CA LYS A 45 -8.01 -10.28 -1.07
C LYS A 45 -8.71 -9.59 0.11
N MET A 46 -8.43 -8.31 0.34
CA MET A 46 -9.03 -7.50 1.40
C MET A 46 -10.15 -6.64 0.85
N ASP A 47 -11.13 -6.32 1.71
CA ASP A 47 -12.17 -5.36 1.39
C ASP A 47 -11.58 -3.98 1.03
N GLN A 48 -12.18 -3.30 0.05
CA GLN A 48 -11.70 -2.00 -0.43
C GLN A 48 -11.59 -0.94 0.69
N ARG A 49 -12.49 -0.98 1.69
CA ARG A 49 -12.42 -0.10 2.87
C ARG A 49 -11.15 -0.37 3.67
N ILE A 50 -10.83 -1.64 3.92
CA ILE A 50 -9.61 -2.05 4.66
C ILE A 50 -8.36 -1.59 3.90
N VAL A 51 -8.32 -1.78 2.58
CA VAL A 51 -7.19 -1.33 1.74
C VAL A 51 -7.02 0.19 1.82
N LYS A 52 -8.12 0.96 1.73
CA LYS A 52 -8.09 2.42 1.86
C LYS A 52 -7.59 2.86 3.24
N GLU A 53 -8.05 2.20 4.31
CA GLU A 53 -7.61 2.47 5.67
C GLU A 53 -6.13 2.19 5.87
N ALA A 54 -5.64 1.05 5.37
CA ALA A 54 -4.22 0.70 5.41
C ALA A 54 -3.36 1.74 4.68
N ILE A 55 -3.74 2.15 3.47
CA ILE A 55 -3.03 3.20 2.73
C ILE A 55 -3.02 4.53 3.50
N LYS A 56 -4.16 4.91 4.09
CA LYS A 56 -4.26 6.13 4.90
C LYS A 56 -3.34 6.06 6.13
N GLY A 57 -3.30 4.90 6.80
CA GLY A 57 -2.41 4.63 7.94
C GLY A 57 -0.93 4.72 7.56
N LEU A 58 -0.53 4.06 6.46
CA LEU A 58 0.83 4.14 5.90
C LEU A 58 1.24 5.58 5.60
N LYS A 59 0.37 6.38 4.95
CA LYS A 59 0.65 7.79 4.65
C LYS A 59 0.83 8.62 5.93
N LYS A 60 -0.02 8.41 6.94
CA LYS A 60 0.11 9.07 8.26
C LYS A 60 1.42 8.73 8.96
N LYS A 61 1.91 7.49 8.79
CA LYS A 61 3.18 7.01 9.35
C LYS A 61 4.40 7.39 8.50
N GLY A 62 4.22 8.24 7.49
CA GLY A 62 5.29 8.82 6.68
C GLY A 62 5.81 7.89 5.57
N PHE A 63 5.04 6.87 5.17
CA PHE A 63 5.37 6.06 4.02
C PHE A 63 4.88 6.75 2.74
N LYS A 64 5.75 6.86 1.74
CA LYS A 64 5.40 7.35 0.40
C LYS A 64 4.73 6.22 -0.37
N VAL A 65 3.40 6.25 -0.44
CA VAL A 65 2.57 5.25 -1.12
C VAL A 65 1.75 5.95 -2.20
N ASP A 66 2.09 5.67 -3.46
CA ASP A 66 1.43 6.22 -4.63
C ASP A 66 0.52 5.16 -5.26
N ILE A 67 -0.76 5.48 -5.40
CA ILE A 67 -1.77 4.60 -5.98
C ILE A 67 -2.69 5.38 -6.92
N LYS A 68 -3.15 4.72 -7.97
CA LYS A 68 -4.15 5.27 -8.90
C LYS A 68 -5.55 4.99 -8.37
N VAL A 69 -6.38 6.03 -8.26
CA VAL A 69 -7.81 5.90 -7.96
C VAL A 69 -8.58 6.36 -9.19
N ARG A 70 -9.23 5.43 -9.92
CA ARG A 70 -10.16 5.83 -10.98
C ARG A 70 -11.29 6.64 -10.34
N LYS A 71 -11.42 7.92 -10.71
CA LYS A 71 -12.66 8.66 -10.48
C LYS A 71 -13.70 8.05 -11.43
N LYS A 72 -14.83 7.57 -10.92
CA LYS A 72 -15.97 7.30 -11.80
C LYS A 72 -16.31 8.62 -12.49
N ALA A 73 -16.28 8.63 -13.82
CA ALA A 73 -16.92 9.70 -14.58
C ALA A 73 -18.40 9.71 -14.15
N LYS A 74 -18.88 10.90 -13.76
CA LYS A 74 -20.30 11.13 -13.51
C LYS A 74 -21.06 11.08 -14.82
#